data_AF-A0A0D0BWJ5-F1
#
_entry.id   AF-A0A0D0BWJ5-F1
#
_cell.length_a   1.000
_cell.length_b   1.000
_cell.length_c   1.000
_cell.angle_alpha   90.00
_cell.angle_beta   90.00
_cell.angle_gamma   90.00
#
_symmetry.space_group_name_H-M   'P 1'
#
loop_
_entity.id
_entity.type
_entity.pdbx_description
1 polymer ?
#
loop_
_entity_poly.entity_id
_entity_poly.type
_entity_poly.pdbx_seq_one_letter_code
_entity_poly.pdbx_strand_id
1 'polypeptide(L)'
;MAEFMTHLLFSSPRLRFSESQKRSILSWATALGADGLPSLHSLCKTREWIKALFGDPTEKVTASSGNIFYLNSISKAIAMDYANPLMHFSMQDYAEDGQGQMSQDYFIPKKFFQVKLGGASEAEVLALGHSISKTEVGYSVDPELFIVPVSTFARTYKDIKANGSEFSKGFTAAHAGLMPNPLREKSGGRMVLMVPLIVFMDDVSGNISKQWNKHHVVYMSNASMPRDAREGVLRALCVVLSTCCSVGIDPWGKGIH
;
A
#
# COMPACT_ATOMS: atom_id res chain seq x y z
N MET A 1 -0.36 1.13 34.04
CA MET A 1 0.94 1.32 33.35
C MET A 1 1.65 -0.02 33.10
N ALA A 2 1.83 -0.87 34.12
CA ALA A 2 2.55 -2.15 34.00
C ALA A 2 2.01 -3.07 32.89
N GLU A 3 0.69 -3.28 32.83
CA GLU A 3 0.07 -4.12 31.81
C GLU A 3 0.38 -3.69 30.36
N PHE A 4 0.32 -2.39 30.08
CA PHE A 4 0.62 -1.85 28.75
C PHE A 4 2.11 -1.99 28.39
N MET A 5 3.01 -1.71 29.33
CA MET A 5 4.46 -1.86 29.13
C MET A 5 4.86 -3.32 28.91
N THR A 6 4.31 -4.25 29.71
CA THR A 6 4.55 -5.68 29.53
C THR A 6 3.97 -6.17 28.20
N HIS A 7 2.80 -5.68 27.80
CA HIS A 7 2.23 -6.00 26.49
C HIS A 7 3.12 -5.50 25.34
N LEU A 8 3.66 -4.28 25.43
CA LEU A 8 4.62 -3.72 24.46
C LEU A 8 5.90 -4.58 24.36
N LEU A 9 6.46 -4.98 25.50
CA LEU A 9 7.64 -5.85 25.54
C LEU A 9 7.38 -7.19 24.84
N PHE A 10 6.31 -7.88 25.23
CA PHE A 10 5.98 -9.20 24.70
C PHE A 10 5.43 -9.19 23.28
N SER A 11 4.99 -8.03 22.79
CA SER A 11 4.50 -7.82 21.42
C SER A 11 5.53 -7.11 20.54
N SER A 12 6.78 -6.99 20.99
CA SER A 12 7.85 -6.35 20.23
C SER A 12 8.09 -7.09 18.92
N PRO A 13 8.03 -6.43 17.75
CA PRO A 13 8.25 -7.07 16.45
C PRO A 13 9.63 -7.71 16.32
N ARG A 14 10.62 -7.19 17.05
CA ARG A 14 12.02 -7.61 16.98
C ARG A 14 12.37 -8.70 18.01
N LEU A 15 11.48 -8.97 18.97
CA LEU A 15 11.70 -9.93 20.04
C LEU A 15 10.46 -10.81 20.20
N ARG A 16 10.51 -12.02 19.65
CA ARG A 16 9.43 -12.99 19.83
C ARG A 16 9.64 -13.80 21.10
N PHE A 17 8.74 -13.61 22.06
CA PHE A 17 8.69 -14.43 23.26
C PHE A 17 7.69 -15.57 23.09
N SER A 18 8.12 -16.80 23.37
CA SER A 18 7.20 -17.93 23.56
C SER A 18 6.36 -17.75 24.82
N GLU A 19 5.23 -18.46 24.94
CA GLU A 19 4.43 -18.44 26.17
C GLU A 19 5.21 -18.93 27.40
N SER A 20 6.13 -19.90 27.20
CA SER A 20 7.03 -20.35 28.27
C SER A 20 7.99 -19.25 28.72
N GLN A 21 8.58 -18.51 27.78
CA GLN A 21 9.46 -17.39 28.09
C GLN A 21 8.72 -16.26 28.82
N LYS A 22 7.52 -15.89 28.36
CA LYS A 22 6.70 -14.87 29.03
C LYS A 22 6.37 -15.28 30.47
N ARG A 23 5.98 -16.54 30.67
CA ARG A 23 5.71 -17.10 32.00
C ARG A 23 6.94 -17.06 32.89
N SER A 24 8.11 -17.45 32.38
CA SER A 24 9.36 -17.41 33.13
C SER A 24 9.75 -15.99 33.52
N ILE A 25 9.60 -15.01 32.62
CA ILE A 25 9.89 -13.60 32.90
C ILE A 25 8.96 -13.06 34.00
N LEU A 26 7.65 -13.33 33.91
CA LEU A 26 6.70 -12.90 34.93
C LEU A 26 6.97 -13.58 36.27
N SER A 27 7.24 -14.89 36.27
CA SER A 27 7.57 -15.66 37.48
C SER A 27 8.86 -15.16 38.13
N TRP A 28 9.86 -14.80 37.34
CA TRP A 28 11.11 -14.23 37.83
C TRP A 28 10.89 -12.84 38.43
N ALA A 29 10.11 -11.98 37.77
CA ALA A 29 9.75 -10.67 38.32
C ALA A 29 8.98 -10.78 39.65
N THR A 30 8.07 -11.75 39.77
CA THR A 30 7.39 -12.06 41.04
C THR A 30 8.38 -12.50 42.12
N ALA A 31 9.34 -13.36 41.78
CA ALA A 31 10.36 -13.82 42.73
C ALA A 31 11.28 -12.68 43.22
N LEU A 32 11.46 -11.62 42.43
CA LEU A 32 12.17 -10.40 42.82
C LEU A 32 11.32 -9.43 43.66
N GLY A 33 10.07 -9.78 43.97
CA GLY A 33 9.16 -8.96 44.77
C GLY A 33 8.49 -7.82 44.00
N ALA A 34 8.40 -7.93 42.66
CA ALA A 34 7.67 -6.93 41.88
C ALA A 34 6.15 -7.08 42.06
N ASP A 35 5.52 -6.01 42.54
CA ASP A 35 4.06 -5.92 42.72
C ASP A 35 3.34 -5.41 41.45
N GLY A 36 2.08 -5.78 41.29
CA GLY A 36 1.22 -5.28 40.21
C GLY A 36 1.54 -5.84 38.82
N LEU A 37 2.19 -7.00 38.75
CA LEU A 37 2.48 -7.68 37.48
C LEU A 37 1.19 -8.16 36.79
N PRO A 38 1.06 -7.96 35.47
CA PRO A 38 -0.08 -8.45 34.72
C PRO A 38 -0.04 -9.98 34.60
N SER A 39 -1.21 -10.59 34.52
CA SER A 39 -1.32 -12.01 34.20
C SER A 39 -1.21 -12.24 32.69
N LEU A 40 -0.79 -13.43 32.27
CA LEU A 40 -0.83 -13.79 30.84
C LEU A 40 -2.25 -13.67 30.26
N HIS A 41 -3.26 -13.96 31.07
CA HIS A 41 -4.66 -13.82 30.68
C HIS A 41 -5.04 -12.35 30.41
N SER A 42 -4.65 -11.42 31.30
CA SER A 42 -4.96 -10.00 31.12
C SER A 42 -4.22 -9.39 29.92
N LEU A 43 -2.98 -9.83 29.67
CA LEU A 43 -2.22 -9.49 28.47
C LEU A 43 -2.89 -10.02 27.18
N CYS A 44 -3.44 -11.24 27.20
CA CYS A 44 -4.24 -11.75 26.09
C CYS A 44 -5.51 -10.93 25.87
N LYS A 45 -6.24 -10.57 26.93
CA LYS A 45 -7.44 -9.73 26.83
C LYS A 45 -7.11 -8.34 26.26
N THR A 46 -6.00 -7.75 26.69
CA THR A 46 -5.49 -6.49 26.16
C THR A 46 -5.18 -6.60 24.66
N ARG A 47 -4.56 -7.69 24.23
CA ARG A 47 -4.30 -7.97 22.81
C ARG A 47 -5.59 -8.04 21.99
N GLU A 48 -6.58 -8.80 22.46
CA GLU A 48 -7.87 -8.93 21.77
C GLU A 48 -8.61 -7.59 21.70
N TRP A 49 -8.55 -6.78 22.76
CA TRP A 49 -9.10 -5.43 22.75
C TRP A 49 -8.42 -4.51 21.73
N ILE A 50 -7.08 -4.54 21.65
CA ILE A 50 -6.33 -3.78 20.64
C ILE A 50 -6.69 -4.25 19.23
N LYS A 51 -6.80 -5.57 19.01
CA LYS A 51 -7.24 -6.14 17.73
C LYS A 51 -8.66 -5.71 17.38
N ALA A 52 -9.58 -5.64 18.34
CA ALA A 52 -10.93 -5.16 18.09
C ALA A 52 -10.95 -3.67 17.71
N LEU A 53 -10.04 -2.86 18.27
CA LEU A 53 -9.97 -1.43 18.02
C LEU A 53 -9.35 -1.08 16.66
N PHE A 54 -8.26 -1.76 16.29
CA PHE A 54 -7.49 -1.45 15.06
C PHE A 54 -7.69 -2.47 13.93
N GLY A 55 -8.39 -3.57 14.20
CA GLY A 55 -8.51 -4.73 13.32
C GLY A 55 -7.36 -5.72 13.48
N ASP A 56 -7.58 -6.97 13.05
CA ASP A 56 -6.49 -7.89 12.77
C ASP A 56 -5.93 -7.52 11.39
N PRO A 57 -4.63 -7.20 11.25
CA PRO A 57 -4.06 -6.90 9.95
C PRO A 57 -4.12 -8.12 9.04
N THR A 58 -4.11 -9.35 9.57
CA THR A 58 -3.91 -10.60 8.83
C THR A 58 -5.22 -11.36 8.60
N GLU A 59 -5.55 -11.58 7.33
CA GLU A 59 -6.68 -12.37 6.90
C GLU A 59 -6.20 -13.72 6.33
N LYS A 60 -6.81 -14.81 6.79
CA LYS A 60 -6.57 -16.15 6.22
C LYS A 60 -7.45 -16.30 4.99
N VAL A 61 -6.82 -16.55 3.84
CA VAL A 61 -7.50 -16.80 2.57
C VAL A 61 -7.18 -18.21 2.10
N THR A 62 -8.20 -18.96 1.70
CA THR A 62 -8.05 -20.27 1.07
C THR A 62 -8.31 -20.11 -0.42
N ALA A 63 -7.31 -20.37 -1.26
CA ALA A 63 -7.52 -20.36 -2.71
C ALA A 63 -8.36 -21.58 -3.13
N SER A 64 -8.96 -21.51 -4.31
CA SER A 64 -9.67 -22.63 -4.95
C SER A 64 -8.81 -23.89 -5.10
N SER A 65 -7.49 -23.75 -5.14
CA SER A 65 -6.53 -24.86 -5.17
C SER A 65 -6.27 -25.53 -3.82
N GLY A 66 -6.92 -25.08 -2.73
CA GLY A 66 -6.72 -25.59 -1.37
C GLY A 66 -5.54 -24.96 -0.61
N ASN A 67 -4.75 -24.10 -1.27
CA ASN A 67 -3.62 -23.41 -0.63
C ASN A 67 -4.12 -22.36 0.37
N ILE A 68 -3.44 -22.28 1.51
CA ILE A 68 -3.76 -21.31 2.57
C ILE A 68 -2.75 -20.16 2.50
N PHE A 69 -3.30 -18.95 2.51
CA PHE A 69 -2.57 -17.70 2.48
C PHE A 69 -2.92 -16.90 3.73
N TYR A 70 -1.93 -16.22 4.28
CA TYR A 70 -2.16 -15.19 5.29
C TYR A 70 -1.78 -13.87 4.66
N LEU A 71 -2.75 -13.00 4.42
CA LEU A 71 -2.53 -11.71 3.77
C LEU A 71 -2.83 -10.58 4.73
N ASN A 72 -1.94 -9.60 4.77
CA ASN A 72 -2.31 -8.32 5.35
C ASN A 72 -3.09 -7.48 4.35
N SER A 73 -4.04 -6.66 4.82
CA SER A 73 -4.75 -5.72 3.95
C SER A 73 -3.85 -4.54 3.56
N ILE A 74 -3.50 -4.46 2.28
CA ILE A 74 -2.67 -3.38 1.72
C ILE A 74 -3.34 -2.02 1.94
N SER A 75 -4.64 -1.94 1.68
CA SER A 75 -5.40 -0.69 1.82
C SER A 75 -5.43 -0.21 3.28
N LYS A 76 -5.62 -1.12 4.25
CA LYS A 76 -5.55 -0.77 5.68
C LYS A 76 -4.14 -0.33 6.08
N ALA A 77 -3.10 -1.00 5.59
CA ALA A 77 -1.71 -0.63 5.87
C ALA A 77 -1.39 0.80 5.36
N ILE A 78 -1.74 1.09 4.10
CA ILE A 78 -1.59 2.43 3.51
C ILE A 78 -2.43 3.46 4.29
N ALA A 79 -3.68 3.14 4.63
CA ALA A 79 -4.52 4.05 5.41
C ALA A 79 -3.90 4.38 6.77
N MET A 80 -3.29 3.40 7.46
CA MET A 80 -2.58 3.64 8.72
C MET A 80 -1.30 4.46 8.53
N ASP A 81 -0.62 4.32 7.40
CA ASP A 81 0.55 5.14 7.07
C ASP A 81 0.12 6.62 6.91
N TYR A 82 -0.92 6.89 6.13
CA TYR A 82 -1.45 8.24 5.92
C TYR A 82 -2.15 8.82 7.17
N ALA A 83 -2.73 7.99 8.03
CA ALA A 83 -3.32 8.44 9.29
C ALA A 83 -2.27 8.80 10.35
N ASN A 84 -1.00 8.42 10.17
CA ASN A 84 0.05 8.73 11.13
C ASN A 84 0.57 10.15 10.93
N PRO A 85 0.29 11.10 11.84
CA PRO A 85 0.69 12.50 11.67
C PRO A 85 2.21 12.69 11.63
N LEU A 86 2.99 11.82 12.30
CA LEU A 86 4.45 11.92 12.29
C LEU A 86 5.05 11.55 10.93
N MET A 87 4.36 10.67 10.20
CA MET A 87 4.86 10.13 8.94
C MET A 87 4.26 10.86 7.75
N HIS A 88 2.98 11.21 7.81
CA HIS A 88 2.24 11.79 6.70
C HIS A 88 2.87 13.11 6.20
N PHE A 89 3.27 14.02 7.11
CA PHE A 89 3.92 15.28 6.71
C PHE A 89 5.29 15.09 6.05
N SER A 90 5.92 13.94 6.26
CA SER A 90 7.20 13.59 5.65
C SER A 90 7.05 12.74 4.39
N MET A 91 5.82 12.31 4.07
CA MET A 91 5.58 11.53 2.85
C MET A 91 5.69 12.42 1.63
N GLN A 92 6.45 11.94 0.66
CA GLN A 92 6.56 12.55 -0.64
C GLN A 92 5.67 11.76 -1.61
N ASP A 93 4.43 12.23 -1.77
CA ASP A 93 3.38 11.59 -2.59
C ASP A 93 3.68 11.63 -4.11
N TYR A 94 4.84 12.15 -4.46
CA TYR A 94 5.15 12.74 -5.74
C TYR A 94 6.57 12.35 -6.15
N ALA A 95 6.70 11.60 -7.26
CA ALA A 95 8.01 11.17 -7.75
C ALA A 95 8.82 12.34 -8.33
N GLU A 96 10.10 12.43 -8.03
CA GLU A 96 11.01 13.45 -8.60
C GLU A 96 11.77 12.85 -9.80
N ASP A 97 11.52 13.32 -11.03
CA ASP A 97 12.52 13.23 -12.13
C ASP A 97 12.18 14.07 -13.39
N GLY A 98 13.23 14.39 -14.17
CA GLY A 98 13.27 14.54 -15.64
C GLY A 98 12.77 15.84 -16.26
N GLN A 99 13.68 16.78 -16.58
CA GLN A 99 13.36 18.02 -17.30
C GLN A 99 12.74 17.77 -18.68
N GLY A 100 11.60 18.40 -18.92
CA GLY A 100 11.02 18.63 -20.24
C GLY A 100 10.02 19.77 -20.14
N GLN A 101 10.06 20.72 -21.07
CA GLN A 101 9.05 21.78 -21.20
C GLN A 101 8.53 21.78 -22.63
N MET A 102 7.20 21.85 -22.77
CA MET A 102 6.53 22.17 -24.02
C MET A 102 5.31 23.05 -23.76
N SER A 103 5.01 23.92 -24.72
CA SER A 103 3.87 24.82 -24.73
C SER A 103 2.72 24.19 -25.52
N GLN A 104 1.59 23.90 -24.87
CA GLN A 104 0.35 23.49 -25.53
C GLN A 104 -0.89 24.05 -24.81
N ASP A 105 -1.98 24.27 -25.56
CA ASP A 105 -3.21 24.90 -25.08
C ASP A 105 -4.08 24.00 -24.18
N TYR A 106 -3.97 22.67 -24.28
CA TYR A 106 -4.74 21.70 -23.50
C TYR A 106 -3.90 20.51 -23.07
N PHE A 107 -4.15 19.99 -21.87
CA PHE A 107 -3.37 18.91 -21.26
C PHE A 107 -4.25 17.99 -20.40
N ILE A 108 -4.01 16.68 -20.45
CA ILE A 108 -4.67 15.69 -19.57
C ILE A 108 -3.66 15.25 -18.50
N PRO A 109 -3.69 15.83 -17.29
CA PRO A 109 -2.80 15.40 -16.22
C PRO A 109 -3.17 13.98 -15.75
N LYS A 110 -2.16 13.12 -15.65
CA LYS A 110 -2.27 11.75 -15.12
C LYS A 110 -1.71 11.65 -13.71
N LYS A 111 -0.62 12.36 -13.45
CA LYS A 111 0.07 12.39 -12.15
C LYS A 111 0.54 13.81 -11.89
N PHE A 112 0.50 14.23 -10.64
CA PHE A 112 1.15 15.45 -10.18
C PHE A 112 2.42 15.05 -9.45
N PHE A 113 3.42 15.91 -9.43
CA PHE A 113 4.59 15.73 -8.59
C PHE A 113 5.27 17.05 -8.23
N GLN A 114 6.08 17.06 -7.17
CA GLN A 114 6.83 18.23 -6.72
C GLN A 114 8.30 18.05 -7.08
N VAL A 115 8.93 19.10 -7.59
CA VAL A 115 10.36 19.13 -7.92
C VAL A 115 11.00 20.35 -7.26
N LYS A 116 12.16 20.15 -6.63
CA LYS A 116 13.06 21.24 -6.24
C LYS A 116 14.19 21.36 -7.25
N LEU A 117 14.02 22.24 -8.23
CA LEU A 117 15.08 22.54 -9.19
C LEU A 117 16.17 23.40 -8.52
N GLY A 118 17.41 22.91 -8.53
CA GLY A 118 18.60 23.74 -8.32
C GLY A 118 18.67 24.53 -7.01
N GLY A 119 18.27 23.94 -5.87
CA GLY A 119 18.39 24.60 -4.56
C GLY A 119 17.36 25.71 -4.30
N ALA A 120 16.30 25.80 -5.11
CA ALA A 120 15.19 26.72 -4.87
C ALA A 120 14.54 26.49 -3.49
N SER A 121 14.14 27.58 -2.84
CA SER A 121 13.52 27.56 -1.51
C SER A 121 12.14 26.90 -1.50
N GLU A 122 11.42 26.95 -2.62
CA GLU A 122 10.06 26.42 -2.78
C GLU A 122 10.04 25.29 -3.83
N ALA A 123 9.22 24.27 -3.57
CA ALA A 123 9.03 23.16 -4.49
C ALA A 123 8.01 23.56 -5.57
N GLU A 124 8.35 23.35 -6.84
CA GLU A 124 7.43 23.55 -7.95
C GLU A 124 6.57 22.30 -8.16
N VAL A 125 5.27 22.47 -8.34
CA VAL A 125 4.38 21.35 -8.69
C VAL A 125 4.32 21.21 -10.20
N LEU A 126 4.73 20.05 -10.70
CA LEU A 126 4.65 19.63 -12.09
C LEU A 126 3.53 18.58 -12.26
N ALA A 127 3.10 18.38 -13.51
CA ALA A 127 2.15 17.36 -13.89
C ALA A 127 2.70 16.53 -15.05
N LEU A 128 2.67 15.20 -14.91
CA LEU A 128 2.92 14.24 -15.98
C LEU A 128 1.58 13.86 -16.61
N GLY A 129 1.47 13.93 -17.93
CA GLY A 129 0.21 13.71 -18.61
C GLY A 129 0.31 13.78 -20.12
N HIS A 130 -0.84 13.74 -20.79
CA HIS A 130 -0.90 13.74 -22.25
C HIS A 130 -1.12 15.14 -22.80
N SER A 131 -0.36 15.42 -23.85
CA SER A 131 -0.52 16.54 -24.74
C SER A 131 -1.82 16.37 -25.56
N ILE A 132 -2.51 17.47 -25.87
CA ILE A 132 -3.75 17.43 -26.67
C ILE A 132 -3.62 18.36 -27.87
N SER A 133 -3.82 17.79 -29.05
CA SER A 133 -3.91 18.54 -30.31
C SER A 133 -5.37 18.69 -30.74
N LYS A 134 -5.76 19.90 -31.13
CA LYS A 134 -7.09 20.16 -31.71
C LYS A 134 -7.08 19.78 -33.19
N THR A 135 -7.98 18.89 -33.58
CA THR A 135 -8.15 18.44 -34.97
C THR A 135 -9.54 18.82 -35.49
N GLU A 136 -9.79 18.64 -36.79
CA GLU A 136 -11.10 18.89 -37.39
C GLU A 136 -12.21 18.01 -36.80
N VAL A 137 -11.85 16.82 -36.33
CA VAL A 137 -12.77 15.79 -35.80
C VAL A 137 -12.93 15.87 -34.27
N GLY A 138 -12.16 16.73 -33.59
CA GLY A 138 -12.20 16.88 -32.14
C GLY A 138 -10.81 16.95 -31.50
N TYR A 139 -10.73 16.64 -30.21
CA TYR A 139 -9.47 16.64 -29.47
C TYR A 139 -8.74 15.30 -29.60
N SER A 140 -7.54 15.31 -30.16
CA SER A 140 -6.65 14.15 -30.28
C SER A 140 -5.64 14.15 -29.13
N VAL A 141 -5.53 13.00 -28.45
CA VAL A 141 -4.62 12.80 -27.31
C VAL A 141 -3.33 12.17 -27.83
N ASP A 142 -2.21 12.82 -27.54
CA ASP A 142 -0.89 12.29 -27.83
C ASP A 142 -0.59 11.11 -26.91
N PRO A 143 -0.16 9.94 -27.43
CA PRO A 143 0.16 8.79 -26.59
C PRO A 143 1.38 9.02 -25.68
N GLU A 144 2.29 9.94 -26.04
CA GLU A 144 3.46 10.24 -25.21
C GLU A 144 3.10 11.07 -23.98
N LEU A 145 3.90 10.89 -22.92
CA LEU A 145 3.73 11.58 -21.66
C LEU A 145 4.74 12.72 -21.54
N PHE A 146 4.23 13.89 -21.20
CA PHE A 146 5.01 15.11 -21.03
C PHE A 146 4.88 15.63 -19.61
N ILE A 147 5.92 16.34 -19.17
CA ILE A 147 5.95 17.02 -17.89
C ILE A 147 5.70 18.51 -18.16
N VAL A 148 4.76 19.09 -17.42
CA VAL A 148 4.42 20.52 -17.50
C VAL A 148 4.23 21.11 -16.11
N PRO A 149 4.64 22.37 -15.86
CA PRO A 149 4.34 23.02 -14.60
C PRO A 149 2.84 23.22 -14.40
N VAL A 150 2.33 22.94 -13.20
CA VAL A 150 0.91 23.15 -12.86
C VAL A 150 0.55 24.64 -12.93
N SER A 151 1.53 25.53 -12.75
CA SER A 151 1.37 26.98 -12.93
C SER A 151 0.92 27.36 -14.35
N THR A 152 1.11 26.49 -15.35
CA THR A 152 0.60 26.70 -16.72
C THR A 152 -0.90 26.45 -16.86
N PHE A 153 -1.54 25.81 -15.87
CA PHE A 153 -2.96 25.45 -15.96
C PHE A 153 -3.86 26.62 -15.57
N ALA A 154 -4.59 27.16 -16.55
CA ALA A 154 -5.50 28.28 -16.34
C ALA A 154 -6.96 27.87 -16.03
N ARG A 155 -7.44 26.76 -16.62
CA ARG A 155 -8.86 26.36 -16.57
C ARG A 155 -8.99 24.86 -16.33
N THR A 156 -9.96 24.47 -15.52
CA THR A 156 -10.26 23.05 -15.28
C THR A 156 -11.12 22.47 -16.40
N TYR A 157 -11.21 21.14 -16.46
CA TYR A 157 -12.13 20.45 -17.38
C TYR A 157 -13.58 20.95 -17.24
N LYS A 158 -14.04 21.29 -16.03
CA LYS A 158 -15.40 21.80 -15.82
C LYS A 158 -15.59 23.17 -16.47
N ASP A 159 -14.60 24.05 -16.35
CA ASP A 159 -14.64 25.40 -16.92
C ASP A 159 -14.62 25.35 -18.45
N ILE A 160 -13.80 24.45 -19.01
CA ILE A 160 -13.71 24.22 -20.46
C ILE A 160 -15.02 23.61 -20.99
N LYS A 161 -15.58 22.61 -20.30
CA LYS A 161 -16.84 21.96 -20.69
C LYS A 161 -18.03 22.93 -20.62
N ALA A 162 -18.04 23.86 -19.67
CA ALA A 162 -19.08 24.87 -19.57
C ALA A 162 -19.09 25.84 -20.77
N ASN A 163 -17.96 25.99 -21.48
CA ASN A 163 -17.88 26.74 -22.71
C ASN A 163 -18.28 25.86 -23.92
N GLY A 164 -19.59 25.85 -24.23
CA GLY A 164 -20.17 24.94 -25.23
C GLY A 164 -19.60 25.06 -26.65
N SER A 165 -19.02 26.20 -27.03
CA SER A 165 -18.37 26.38 -28.34
C SER A 165 -17.01 25.67 -28.41
N GLU A 166 -16.28 25.65 -27.29
CA GLU A 166 -14.93 25.08 -27.15
C GLU A 166 -14.97 23.55 -27.13
N PHE A 167 -15.97 22.97 -26.44
CA PHE A 167 -16.07 21.51 -26.26
C PHE A 167 -16.99 20.79 -27.27
N SER A 168 -17.52 21.51 -28.28
CA SER A 168 -18.57 21.03 -29.19
C SER A 168 -18.26 19.74 -29.96
N LYS A 169 -16.99 19.44 -30.23
CA LYS A 169 -16.56 18.24 -30.98
C LYS A 169 -16.06 17.08 -30.12
N GLY A 170 -15.92 17.27 -28.79
CA GLY A 170 -15.49 16.23 -27.86
C GLY A 170 -14.10 15.63 -28.12
N PHE A 171 -13.77 14.55 -27.39
CA PHE A 171 -12.53 13.78 -27.57
C PHE A 171 -12.69 12.70 -28.64
N THR A 172 -11.59 12.26 -29.24
CA THR A 172 -11.58 11.05 -30.07
C THR A 172 -12.09 9.82 -29.30
N ALA A 173 -12.67 8.85 -30.02
CA ALA A 173 -13.43 7.74 -29.44
C ALA A 173 -12.71 6.99 -28.31
N ALA A 174 -11.38 6.85 -28.37
CA ALA A 174 -10.58 6.19 -27.34
C ALA A 174 -10.67 6.87 -25.95
N HIS A 175 -10.76 8.21 -25.92
CA HIS A 175 -10.78 8.99 -24.68
C HIS A 175 -12.15 9.61 -24.38
N ALA A 176 -13.09 9.58 -25.33
CA ALA A 176 -14.45 10.07 -25.15
C ALA A 176 -15.16 9.41 -23.94
N GLY A 177 -14.96 8.11 -23.72
CA GLY A 177 -15.53 7.38 -22.58
C GLY A 177 -14.76 7.51 -21.26
N LEU A 178 -13.60 8.16 -21.26
CA LEU A 178 -12.71 8.29 -20.10
C LEU A 178 -12.69 9.71 -19.52
N MET A 179 -13.51 10.62 -20.07
CA MET A 179 -13.55 12.04 -19.71
C MET A 179 -14.95 12.42 -19.21
N PRO A 180 -15.09 13.01 -17.99
CA PRO A 180 -14.02 13.27 -17.03
C PRO A 180 -13.43 11.99 -16.44
N ASN A 181 -12.23 12.08 -15.87
CA ASN A 181 -11.54 10.94 -15.24
C ASN A 181 -12.51 10.19 -14.29
N PRO A 182 -12.75 8.88 -14.50
CA PRO A 182 -13.69 8.10 -13.69
C PRO A 182 -13.39 8.12 -12.18
N LEU A 183 -12.11 8.27 -11.81
CA LEU A 183 -11.69 8.38 -10.42
C LEU A 183 -12.20 9.65 -9.75
N ARG A 184 -12.49 10.70 -10.52
CA ARG A 184 -13.01 11.97 -9.98
C ARG A 184 -14.44 11.87 -9.48
N GLU A 185 -15.25 11.07 -10.18
CA GLU A 185 -16.61 10.74 -9.73
C GLU A 185 -16.54 9.82 -8.50
N LYS A 186 -15.73 8.76 -8.57
CA LYS A 186 -15.53 7.83 -7.45
C LYS A 186 -15.00 8.50 -6.18
N SER A 187 -14.13 9.51 -6.31
CA SER A 187 -13.57 10.24 -5.17
C SER A 187 -14.53 11.26 -4.55
N GLY A 188 -15.68 11.54 -5.20
CA GLY A 188 -16.60 12.59 -4.77
C GLY A 188 -15.95 13.98 -4.78
N GLY A 189 -15.02 14.21 -5.71
CA GLY A 189 -14.28 15.46 -5.81
C GLY A 189 -13.07 15.58 -4.88
N ARG A 190 -12.80 14.59 -4.01
CA ARG A 190 -11.60 14.54 -3.18
C ARG A 190 -10.34 14.30 -4.02
N MET A 191 -9.19 14.72 -3.49
CA MET A 191 -7.88 14.46 -4.08
C MET A 191 -7.63 12.94 -4.15
N VAL A 192 -7.10 12.49 -5.29
CA VAL A 192 -6.71 11.09 -5.51
C VAL A 192 -5.19 11.04 -5.56
N LEU A 193 -4.59 10.33 -4.61
CA LEU A 193 -3.15 10.15 -4.53
C LEU A 193 -2.75 8.79 -5.10
N MET A 194 -1.64 8.77 -5.82
CA MET A 194 -1.01 7.55 -6.32
C MET A 194 0.08 7.17 -5.35
N VAL A 195 -0.10 6.08 -4.60
CA VAL A 195 0.87 5.62 -3.61
C VAL A 195 1.83 4.64 -4.29
N PRO A 196 3.10 5.01 -4.56
CA PRO A 196 4.08 4.07 -5.07
C PRO A 196 4.38 2.97 -4.03
N LEU A 197 4.47 1.73 -4.48
CA LEU A 197 4.80 0.57 -3.64
C LEU A 197 6.11 -0.06 -4.10
N ILE A 198 7.01 -0.31 -3.15
CA ILE A 198 8.15 -1.20 -3.34
C ILE A 198 7.70 -2.61 -2.97
N VAL A 199 7.87 -3.56 -3.88
CA VAL A 199 7.52 -4.97 -3.67
C VAL A 199 8.79 -5.79 -3.69
N PHE A 200 8.99 -6.59 -2.65
CA PHE A 200 10.08 -7.56 -2.54
C PHE A 200 9.48 -8.94 -2.34
N MET A 201 10.01 -9.96 -3.00
CA MET A 201 9.55 -11.33 -2.87
C MET A 201 10.75 -12.24 -2.66
N ASP A 202 10.66 -13.10 -1.64
CA ASP A 202 11.70 -14.04 -1.29
C ASP A 202 11.15 -15.47 -1.16
N ASP A 203 11.98 -16.45 -1.48
CA ASP A 203 11.71 -17.86 -1.26
C ASP A 203 12.41 -18.30 0.03
N VAL A 204 11.62 -18.46 1.09
CA VAL A 204 12.12 -18.87 2.41
C VAL A 204 12.01 -20.38 2.63
N SER A 205 11.85 -21.17 1.55
CA SER A 205 11.90 -22.63 1.66
C SER A 205 13.32 -23.09 2.00
N GLY A 206 13.60 -23.22 3.29
CA GLY A 206 14.90 -23.63 3.84
C GLY A 206 15.27 -25.10 3.62
N ASN A 207 14.92 -25.70 2.47
CA ASN A 207 15.19 -27.11 2.18
C ASN A 207 16.01 -27.30 0.90
N ILE A 208 17.03 -28.15 0.97
CA ILE A 208 17.95 -28.47 -0.14
C ILE A 208 17.21 -29.21 -1.28
N SER A 209 16.03 -29.80 -1.01
CA SER A 209 15.11 -30.33 -2.02
C SER A 209 13.85 -29.45 -2.15
N LYS A 210 13.79 -28.69 -3.24
CA LYS A 210 12.81 -27.62 -3.55
C LYS A 210 11.37 -28.06 -3.83
N GLN A 211 10.99 -29.29 -3.53
CA GLN A 211 9.83 -29.90 -4.19
C GLN A 211 8.54 -29.93 -3.36
N TRP A 212 8.59 -29.77 -2.02
CA TRP A 212 7.43 -30.12 -1.19
C TRP A 212 6.92 -29.08 -0.20
N ASN A 213 7.63 -27.98 0.07
CA ASN A 213 7.15 -26.90 0.95
C ASN A 213 7.59 -25.52 0.41
N LYS A 214 6.93 -25.00 -0.62
CA LYS A 214 7.21 -23.65 -1.12
C LYS A 214 6.61 -22.62 -0.18
N HIS A 215 7.46 -21.96 0.58
CA HIS A 215 7.10 -20.78 1.36
C HIS A 215 7.66 -19.56 0.65
N HIS A 216 6.80 -18.85 -0.08
CA HIS A 216 7.13 -17.51 -0.56
C HIS A 216 6.67 -16.49 0.46
N VAL A 217 7.50 -15.49 0.68
CA VAL A 217 7.14 -14.30 1.44
C VAL A 217 7.23 -13.10 0.51
N VAL A 218 6.11 -12.40 0.34
CA VAL A 218 6.07 -11.10 -0.31
C VAL A 218 6.05 -10.04 0.77
N TYR A 219 6.84 -8.98 0.58
CA TYR A 219 6.89 -7.78 1.39
C TYR A 219 6.53 -6.59 0.50
N MET A 220 5.72 -5.67 1.02
CA MET A 220 5.41 -4.42 0.35
C MET A 220 5.69 -3.25 1.29
N SER A 221 6.11 -2.11 0.74
CA SER A 221 6.35 -0.89 1.51
C SER A 221 5.93 0.34 0.73
N ASN A 222 5.32 1.30 1.43
CA ASN A 222 4.94 2.59 0.86
C ASN A 222 6.21 3.39 0.51
N ALA A 223 6.43 3.59 -0.79
CA ALA A 223 7.61 4.26 -1.33
C ALA A 223 7.49 5.80 -1.27
N SER A 224 6.44 6.33 -0.67
CA SER A 224 6.29 7.76 -0.38
C SER A 224 6.97 8.13 0.94
N MET A 225 7.24 7.16 1.83
CA MET A 225 7.86 7.44 3.15
C MET A 225 9.34 7.81 3.02
N PRO A 226 9.93 8.64 3.91
CA PRO A 226 11.38 8.86 3.95
C PRO A 226 12.15 7.55 4.18
N ARG A 227 13.37 7.44 3.64
CA ARG A 227 14.20 6.22 3.74
C ARG A 227 14.41 5.77 5.19
N ASP A 228 14.78 6.69 6.07
CA ASP A 228 15.06 6.41 7.49
C ASP A 228 13.84 5.83 8.21
N ALA A 229 12.65 6.25 7.81
CA ALA A 229 11.40 5.78 8.37
C ALA A 229 10.98 4.41 7.81
N ARG A 230 11.42 4.05 6.59
CA ARG A 230 11.24 2.70 6.01
C ARG A 230 12.10 1.66 6.72
N GLU A 231 13.31 2.02 7.13
CA GLU A 231 14.25 1.09 7.80
C GLU A 231 13.84 0.78 9.25
N GLY A 232 13.28 1.77 9.96
CA GLY A 232 12.77 1.56 11.32
C GLY A 232 11.46 0.77 11.39
N VAL A 233 10.65 0.87 10.33
CA VAL A 233 9.28 0.36 10.24
C VAL A 233 9.17 -0.51 8.97
N LEU A 234 9.77 -1.69 9.01
CA LEU A 234 9.39 -2.78 8.11
C LEU A 234 7.93 -3.16 8.43
N ARG A 235 6.97 -2.39 7.90
CA ARG A 235 5.56 -2.76 7.83
C ARG A 235 5.45 -3.81 6.72
N ALA A 236 5.96 -5.00 7.05
CA ALA A 236 5.89 -6.17 6.22
C ALA A 236 4.41 -6.51 5.97
N LEU A 237 3.92 -6.20 4.79
CA LEU A 237 2.74 -6.85 4.25
C LEU A 237 3.12 -8.29 3.90
N CYS A 238 3.20 -9.15 4.91
CA CYS A 238 3.60 -10.54 4.74
C CYS A 238 2.47 -11.31 4.03
N VAL A 239 2.77 -11.91 2.89
CA VAL A 239 1.98 -12.99 2.31
C VAL A 239 2.76 -14.29 2.53
N VAL A 240 2.32 -15.14 3.46
CA VAL A 240 2.92 -16.48 3.63
C VAL A 240 2.16 -17.48 2.77
N LEU A 241 2.86 -18.14 1.86
CA LEU A 241 2.34 -19.29 1.12
C LEU A 241 2.65 -20.57 1.90
N SER A 242 1.63 -21.39 2.20
CA SER A 242 1.84 -22.79 2.61
C SER A 242 0.92 -23.68 1.80
N THR A 243 1.52 -24.61 1.07
CA THR A 243 0.81 -25.68 0.38
C THR A 243 0.94 -26.96 1.21
N CYS A 244 -0.11 -27.39 1.91
CA CYS A 244 -0.25 -28.81 2.20
C CYS A 244 -0.76 -29.48 0.92
N CYS A 245 0.03 -30.42 0.37
CA CYS A 245 -0.40 -31.26 -0.73
C CYS A 245 -1.76 -31.89 -0.44
N SER A 246 -2.71 -31.71 -1.35
CA SER A 246 -3.79 -32.65 -1.57
C SER A 246 -3.18 -34.00 -1.98
N VAL A 247 -2.98 -34.90 -1.03
CA VAL A 247 -2.81 -36.34 -1.29
C VAL A 247 -4.08 -37.03 -0.81
N GLY A 248 -4.96 -37.30 -1.77
CA GLY A 248 -6.07 -38.24 -1.64
C GLY A 248 -6.05 -39.15 -2.86
N ILE A 249 -4.95 -39.89 -3.05
CA ILE A 249 -4.95 -41.08 -3.89
C ILE A 249 -5.56 -42.20 -3.05
N ASP A 250 -6.62 -42.77 -3.61
CA ASP A 250 -7.37 -43.94 -3.14
C ASP A 250 -6.46 -45.09 -2.68
N PRO A 251 -6.54 -45.58 -1.42
CA PRO A 251 -5.70 -46.68 -0.95
C PRO A 251 -6.34 -48.07 -1.07
N TRP A 252 -7.54 -48.26 -1.64
CA TRP A 252 -8.16 -49.60 -1.60
C TRP A 252 -8.79 -50.01 -2.92
N GLY A 253 -7.95 -50.33 -3.89
CA GLY A 253 -8.29 -51.28 -4.94
C GLY A 253 -8.51 -52.68 -4.36
N LYS A 254 -9.76 -53.02 -4.03
CA LYS A 254 -10.26 -54.40 -4.11
C LYS A 254 -11.28 -54.45 -5.23
N GLY A 255 -10.93 -55.14 -6.30
CA GLY A 255 -11.89 -55.49 -7.35
C GLY A 255 -12.75 -56.69 -6.98
N ILE A 256 -13.68 -56.94 -7.91
CA ILE A 256 -14.44 -58.16 -8.19
C ILE A 256 -15.89 -58.19 -7.64
N HIS A 257 -16.80 -58.18 -8.62
CA HIS A 257 -18.27 -58.31 -8.69
C HIS A 257 -19.14 -57.12 -8.29
#